data_AF-A0A0G0KQR1-F1
#
_entry.id   AF-A0A0G0KQR1-F1
#
_cell.length_a   1.000
_cell.length_b   1.000
_cell.length_c   1.000
_cell.angle_alpha   90.00
_cell.angle_beta   90.00
_cell.angle_gamma   90.00
#
_symmetry.space_group_name_H-M   'P 1'
#
loop_
_entity.id
_entity.type
_entity.pdbx_description
1 polymer ?
#
loop_
_entity_poly.entity_id
_entity_poly.type
_entity_poly.pdbx_seq_one_letter_code
_entity_poly.pdbx_strand_id
1 'polypeptide(L)'
;MDFQLYRLSFYMKLLITGGAGFIGSNFVHHILKTYPDYEVINLDALTYAGNLENLKSIEKNPHYEFVHGDICNAECQRLAR
;
A
#
# COMPACT_ATOMS: atom_id res chain seq x y z
N MET A 1 20.07 -23.88 12.51
CA MET A 1 18.59 -23.79 12.55
C MET A 1 18.20 -22.60 11.71
N ASP A 2 17.99 -22.82 10.42
CA ASP A 2 17.56 -21.77 9.48
C ASP A 2 16.06 -21.51 9.65
N PHE A 3 15.72 -20.43 10.34
CA PHE A 3 14.34 -19.94 10.47
C PHE A 3 13.77 -19.41 9.13
N GLN A 4 14.57 -19.33 8.06
CA GLN A 4 14.15 -18.83 6.75
C GLN A 4 13.33 -19.85 5.93
N LEU A 5 13.44 -21.16 6.21
CA LEU A 5 12.85 -22.22 5.36
C LEU A 5 11.36 -22.50 5.58
N TYR A 6 10.71 -21.89 6.59
CA TYR A 6 9.28 -22.08 6.88
C TYR A 6 8.40 -20.84 6.64
N ARG A 7 8.92 -19.74 6.08
CA ARG A 7 8.03 -18.75 5.46
C ARG A 7 7.45 -19.41 4.21
N LEU A 8 6.29 -20.05 4.35
CA LEU A 8 5.34 -20.16 3.26
C LEU A 8 5.36 -18.81 2.54
N SER A 9 5.75 -18.80 1.26
CA SER A 9 5.71 -17.61 0.43
C SER A 9 4.24 -17.27 0.20
N PHE A 10 3.62 -16.68 1.22
CA PHE A 10 2.26 -16.18 1.14
C PHE A 10 2.35 -14.88 0.36
N TYR A 11 2.05 -14.98 -0.93
CA TYR A 11 1.67 -13.81 -1.70
C TYR A 11 0.45 -13.17 -1.02
N MET A 12 0.59 -11.91 -0.62
CA MET A 12 -0.47 -11.16 0.07
C MET A 12 -0.77 -9.88 -0.68
N LYS A 13 -2.05 -9.57 -0.81
CA LYS A 13 -2.57 -8.31 -1.34
C LYS A 13 -3.09 -7.47 -0.17
N LEU A 14 -2.55 -6.27 0.00
CA LEU A 14 -2.82 -5.38 1.13
C LEU A 14 -3.53 -4.12 0.67
N LEU A 15 -4.69 -3.84 1.28
CA LEU A 15 -5.35 -2.55 1.19
C LEU A 15 -4.85 -1.65 2.33
N ILE A 16 -4.13 -0.59 1.98
CA ILE A 16 -3.64 0.44 2.91
C ILE A 16 -4.48 1.68 2.72
N THR A 17 -5.20 2.10 3.76
CA THR A 17 -5.96 3.36 3.73
C THR A 17 -5.14 4.51 4.30
N GLY A 18 -5.21 5.70 3.72
CA GLY A 18 -4.45 6.86 4.21
C GLY A 18 -2.95 6.78 3.92
N GLY A 19 -2.56 6.00 2.89
CA GLY A 19 -1.15 5.75 2.56
C GLY A 19 -0.42 6.93 1.95
N ALA A 20 -1.07 8.06 1.64
CA ALA A 20 -0.40 9.30 1.24
C ALA A 20 0.00 10.19 2.43
N GLY A 21 -0.47 9.87 3.65
CA GLY A 21 -0.08 10.56 4.89
C GLY A 21 1.33 10.18 5.38
N PHE A 22 1.77 10.77 6.50
CA PHE A 22 3.13 10.57 7.04
C PHE A 22 3.44 9.10 7.39
N ILE A 23 2.63 8.49 8.27
CA ILE A 23 2.84 7.09 8.69
C ILE A 23 2.49 6.14 7.55
N GLY A 24 1.36 6.40 6.87
CA GLY A 24 0.86 5.55 5.79
C GLY A 24 1.87 5.39 4.66
N SER A 25 2.48 6.48 4.20
CA SER A 25 3.47 6.42 3.11
C SER A 25 4.72 5.66 3.51
N ASN A 26 5.25 5.90 4.71
CA ASN A 26 6.39 5.13 5.23
C ASN A 26 6.07 3.64 5.36
N PHE A 27 4.84 3.31 5.77
CA PHE A 27 4.39 1.93 5.86
C PHE A 27 4.30 1.28 4.47
N VAL A 28 3.74 1.97 3.46
CA VAL A 28 3.73 1.50 2.07
C VAL A 28 5.17 1.21 1.58
N HIS A 29 6.10 2.16 1.77
CA HIS A 29 7.52 1.99 1.41
C HIS A 29 8.14 0.78 2.10
N HIS A 30 7.89 0.64 3.40
CA HIS A 30 8.41 -0.47 4.19
C HIS A 30 7.89 -1.81 3.68
N ILE A 31 6.58 -1.93 3.43
CA ILE A 31 5.98 -3.16 2.93
C ILE A 31 6.54 -3.55 1.57
N LEU A 32 6.56 -2.64 0.60
CA LEU A 32 7.08 -2.92 -0.75
C LEU A 32 8.56 -3.29 -0.75
N LYS A 33 9.34 -2.76 0.20
CA LYS A 33 10.77 -3.07 0.35
C LYS A 33 11.00 -4.41 1.06
N THR A 34 10.24 -4.70 2.11
CA THR A 34 10.43 -5.89 2.96
C THR A 34 9.79 -7.14 2.37
N TYR A 35 8.70 -6.96 1.62
CA TYR A 35 7.92 -8.02 1.00
C TYR A 35 7.73 -7.69 -0.49
N PRO A 36 8.76 -7.91 -1.34
CA PRO A 36 8.71 -7.53 -2.75
C PRO A 36 7.64 -8.29 -3.54
N ASP A 37 7.21 -9.45 -3.05
CA ASP A 37 6.15 -10.26 -3.67
C ASP A 37 4.73 -9.85 -3.24
N TYR A 38 4.57 -8.85 -2.35
CA TYR A 38 3.25 -8.40 -1.89
C TYR A 38 2.72 -7.31 -2.79
N GLU A 39 1.43 -7.33 -3.05
CA GLU A 39 0.72 -6.23 -3.71
C GLU A 39 0.16 -5.26 -2.70
N VAL A 40 0.29 -3.97 -2.99
CA VAL A 40 -0.23 -2.88 -2.16
C VAL A 40 -1.18 -2.03 -2.98
N ILE A 41 -2.44 -1.97 -2.56
CA ILE A 41 -3.41 -0.97 -3.01
C ILE A 41 -3.50 0.10 -1.94
N ASN A 42 -3.10 1.32 -2.26
CA ASN A 42 -3.22 2.47 -1.39
C ASN A 42 -4.47 3.28 -1.73
N LEU A 43 -5.48 3.23 -0.85
CA LEU A 43 -6.69 4.04 -0.92
C LEU A 43 -6.53 5.30 -0.06
N ASP A 44 -6.46 6.47 -0.68
CA ASP A 44 -6.34 7.73 0.06
C ASP A 44 -7.30 8.77 -0.51
N ALA A 45 -7.90 9.57 0.37
CA ALA A 45 -8.83 10.64 -0.02
C ALA A 45 -8.10 11.92 -0.46
N LEU A 46 -6.79 12.01 -0.25
CA LEU A 46 -5.96 13.19 -0.47
C LEU A 46 -6.55 14.43 0.22
N THR A 47 -6.91 14.27 1.49
CA THR A 47 -7.28 15.40 2.36
C THR A 47 -6.04 16.25 2.67
N TYR A 48 -6.16 17.25 3.56
CA TYR A 48 -5.05 18.15 3.90
C TYR A 48 -3.75 17.44 4.34
N ALA A 49 -3.85 16.23 4.89
CA ALA A 49 -2.72 15.46 5.39
C ALA A 49 -2.10 14.52 4.35
N GLY A 50 -2.74 14.32 3.20
CA GLY A 50 -2.26 13.44 2.14
C GLY A 50 -1.35 14.18 1.15
N ASN A 51 -0.20 13.61 0.83
CA ASN A 51 0.73 14.19 -0.13
C ASN A 51 1.33 13.09 -1.06
N LEU A 52 1.04 13.19 -2.36
CA LEU A 52 1.54 12.25 -3.37
C LEU A 52 3.07 12.29 -3.54
N GLU A 53 3.73 13.40 -3.18
CA GLU A 53 5.19 13.47 -3.20
C GLU A 53 5.82 12.43 -2.27
N ASN A 54 5.13 12.04 -1.19
CA ASN A 54 5.60 10.97 -0.29
C ASN A 54 5.70 9.61 -1.01
N LEU A 55 4.97 9.42 -2.12
CA LEU A 55 4.84 8.16 -2.84
C LEU A 55 5.58 8.19 -4.19
N LYS A 56 6.20 9.32 -4.54
CA LYS A 56 6.79 9.56 -5.87
C LYS A 56 7.82 8.51 -6.28
N SER A 57 8.64 8.05 -5.35
CA SER A 57 9.69 7.05 -5.61
C SER A 57 9.17 5.65 -5.90
N ILE A 58 7.91 5.34 -5.55
CA ILE A 58 7.28 4.03 -5.75
C ILE A 58 6.09 4.07 -6.72
N GLU A 59 5.79 5.23 -7.31
CA GLU A 59 4.62 5.41 -8.20
C GLU A 59 4.62 4.47 -9.41
N LYS A 60 5.80 3.97 -9.81
CA LYS A 60 5.99 3.03 -10.94
C LYS A 60 6.29 1.61 -10.48
N ASN A 61 6.19 1.31 -9.18
CA ASN A 61 6.40 -0.05 -8.69
C ASN A 61 5.24 -0.94 -9.20
N PRO A 62 5.52 -2.07 -9.88
CA PRO A 62 4.48 -2.94 -10.43
C PRO A 62 3.58 -3.58 -9.36
N HIS A 63 4.02 -3.60 -8.11
CA HIS A 63 3.26 -4.12 -6.97
C HIS A 63 2.54 -3.03 -6.17
N TYR A 64 2.52 -1.79 -6.68
CA TYR A 64 1.87 -0.65 -6.04
C TYR A 64 0.79 -0.05 -6.94
N GLU A 65 -0.41 0.08 -6.39
CA GLU A 65 -1.53 0.77 -7.02
C GLU A 65 -2.04 1.88 -6.10
N PHE A 66 -2.35 3.04 -6.68
CA PHE A 66 -2.96 4.15 -5.97
C PHE A 66 -4.42 4.32 -6.42
N VAL A 67 -5.32 4.38 -5.45
CA VAL A 67 -6.75 4.66 -5.65
C VAL A 67 -7.10 5.94 -4.90
N HIS A 68 -7.50 6.97 -5.64
CA HIS A 68 -8.04 8.19 -5.02
C HIS A 68 -9.48 7.93 -4.60
N GLY A 69 -9.77 7.98 -3.30
CA GLY A 69 -11.13 7.78 -2.80
C GLY A 69 -11.26 7.91 -1.28
N ASP A 70 -12.48 8.16 -0.83
CA ASP A 70 -12.82 8.20 0.59
C ASP A 70 -13.16 6.79 1.08
N ILE A 71 -12.58 6.39 2.22
CA ILE A 71 -12.92 5.13 2.89
C ILE A 71 -14.39 5.04 3.30
N CYS A 72 -15.08 6.16 3.48
CA CYS A 72 -16.51 6.18 3.76
C CYS A 72 -17.36 5.81 2.53
N ASN A 73 -16.78 5.82 1.33
CA ASN A 73 -17.44 5.39 0.11
C ASN A 73 -17.24 3.89 -0.13
N ALA A 74 -18.33 3.11 0.01
CA ALA A 74 -18.33 1.66 -0.19
C ALA A 74 -18.03 1.23 -1.64
N GLU A 75 -18.15 2.11 -2.63
CA GLU A 75 -17.70 1.86 -4.00
C GLU A 75 -16.18 1.86 -4.09
N CYS A 76 -15.52 2.84 -3.48
CA CYS A 76 -14.05 2.92 -3.44
C CYS A 76 -13.42 1.70 -2.76
N GLN A 77 -14.04 1.19 -1.69
CA GLN A 77 -13.60 -0.04 -1.03
C GLN A 77 -13.71 -1.29 -1.93
N ARG A 78 -14.67 -1.31 -2.88
CA ARG A 78 -14.87 -2.44 -3.80
C ARG A 78 -13.87 -2.44 -4.95
N LEU A 79 -13.38 -1.28 -5.35
CA LEU A 79 -12.32 -1.14 -6.37
C LEU A 79 -10.97 -1.70 -5.88
N ALA A 80 -10.77 -1.76 -4.57
CA ALA A 80 -9.54 -2.24 -3.94
C ALA A 80 -9.51 -3.76 -3.67
N ARG A 81 -10.39 -4.55 -4.31
CA ARG A 81 -10.44 -6.02 -4.16
C ARG A 81 -9.45 -6.72 -5.07
#